data_AF-A0A815XPI3-F1
#
_entry.id   AF-A0A815XPI3-F1
#
_cell.length_a   1.000
_cell.length_b   1.000
_cell.length_c   1.000
_cell.angle_alpha   90.00
_cell.angle_beta   90.00
_cell.angle_gamma   90.00
#
_symmetry.space_group_name_H-M   'P 1'
#
loop_
_entity.id
_entity.type
_entity.pdbx_description
1 polymer ?
#
loop_
_entity_poly.entity_id
_entity_poly.type
_entity_poly.pdbx_seq_one_letter_code
_entity_poly.pdbx_strand_id
1 'polypeptide(L)'
;MLKVLTCSHYQKLFQQEVQRLSVIDIDTPYHSEFSLKNKTLAKFGGARHEDVVKWLSDVEEIFNRAQFQLSNKYLAVQSYLIDSAAKWFRYNKATIIDWSTFKIELVKAYQPSLHQTLLKMEQRL
;
A
#
# COMPACT_ATOMS: atom_id res chain seq x y z
N MET A 1 -8.89 17.12 29.02
CA MET A 1 -9.85 17.11 27.90
C MET A 1 -9.06 16.82 26.61
N LEU A 2 -8.87 15.53 26.27
CA LEU A 2 -8.09 15.13 25.09
C LEU A 2 -8.92 15.36 23.83
N LYS A 3 -8.49 16.31 23.00
CA LYS A 3 -9.10 16.56 21.68
C LYS A 3 -8.73 15.40 20.75
N VAL A 4 -9.72 14.57 20.43
CA VAL A 4 -9.65 13.57 19.37
C VAL A 4 -9.39 14.31 18.06
N LEU A 5 -8.16 14.26 17.56
CA LEU A 5 -7.81 14.75 16.23
C LEU A 5 -8.56 13.87 15.21
N THR A 6 -9.55 14.46 14.56
CA THR A 6 -10.40 13.76 13.59
C THR A 6 -9.58 13.38 12.35
N CYS A 7 -9.95 12.26 11.72
CA CYS A 7 -9.33 11.69 10.52
C CYS A 7 -9.11 12.73 9.38
N SER A 8 -9.97 13.75 9.31
CA SER A 8 -9.88 14.86 8.37
C SER A 8 -8.59 15.70 8.50
N HIS A 9 -8.05 15.84 9.71
CA HIS A 9 -6.83 16.61 9.94
C HIS A 9 -5.58 15.90 9.39
N TYR A 10 -5.48 14.59 9.61
CA TYR A 10 -4.41 13.77 9.06
C TYR A 10 -4.46 13.71 7.53
N GLN A 11 -5.65 13.66 6.96
CA GLN A 11 -5.83 13.67 5.51
C GLN A 11 -5.37 14.99 4.89
N LYS A 12 -5.59 16.13 5.57
CA LYS A 12 -5.07 17.43 5.13
C LYS A 12 -3.55 17.53 5.24
N LEU A 13 -2.97 17.07 6.35
CA LEU A 13 -1.51 17.05 6.53
C LEU A 13 -0.82 16.15 5.49
N PHE A 14 -1.42 14.99 5.17
CA PHE A 14 -0.92 14.10 4.13
C PHE A 14 -0.95 14.75 2.74
N GLN A 15 -2.06 15.40 2.38
CA GLN A 15 -2.18 16.13 1.10
C GLN A 15 -1.17 17.28 1.01
N GLN A 16 -0.93 17.98 2.12
CA GLN A 16 0.01 19.10 2.19
C GLN A 16 1.48 18.65 2.06
N GLU A 17 1.85 17.50 2.64
CA GLU A 17 3.20 16.93 2.49
C GLU A 17 3.43 16.37 1.08
N VAL A 18 2.40 15.78 0.45
CA VAL A 18 2.47 15.32 -0.94
C VAL A 18 2.73 16.48 -1.91
N GLN A 19 2.14 17.66 -1.67
CA GLN A 19 2.44 18.86 -2.46
C GLN A 19 3.86 19.38 -2.23
N ARG A 20 4.38 19.32 -1.00
CA ARG A 20 5.74 19.77 -0.65
C ARG A 20 6.84 18.94 -1.33
N LEU A 21 6.61 17.65 -1.53
CA LEU A 21 7.59 16.72 -2.13
C LEU A 21 7.68 16.81 -3.68
N SER A 22 6.83 17.61 -4.33
CA SER A 22 6.84 17.77 -5.79
C SER A 22 7.89 18.75 -6.34
N VAL A 23 8.77 19.31 -5.48
CA VAL A 23 9.65 20.45 -5.82
C VAL A 23 11.15 20.11 -5.75
N ILE A 24 11.52 18.84 -5.60
CA ILE A 24 12.94 18.48 -5.43
C ILE A 24 13.54 17.98 -6.76
N ASP A 25 14.08 18.93 -7.53
CA ASP A 25 15.08 18.71 -8.58
C ASP A 25 16.41 18.32 -7.93
N ILE A 26 16.89 17.09 -8.13
CA ILE A 26 18.26 16.71 -7.79
C ILE A 26 18.84 15.77 -8.87
N ASP A 27 19.72 16.36 -9.68
CA ASP A 27 20.73 15.67 -10.50
C ASP A 27 21.57 14.71 -9.65
N THR A 28 21.49 13.41 -9.91
CA THR A 28 22.55 12.44 -9.56
C THR A 28 22.68 11.36 -10.62
N PRO A 29 23.90 10.99 -11.05
CA PRO A 29 24.12 10.07 -12.15
C PRO A 29 24.20 8.63 -11.64
N TYR A 30 23.10 7.89 -11.77
CA TYR A 30 23.13 6.43 -11.86
C TYR A 30 22.32 6.02 -13.09
N HIS A 31 23.03 5.53 -14.10
CA HIS A 31 22.47 4.96 -15.31
C HIS A 31 21.63 3.71 -14.97
N SER A 32 20.31 3.86 -14.98
CA SER A 32 19.44 2.89 -15.63
C SER A 32 18.21 3.60 -16.19
N GLU A 33 18.17 3.66 -17.51
CA GLU A 33 17.06 4.17 -18.30
C GLU A 33 15.83 3.27 -18.07
N PHE A 34 15.01 3.60 -17.09
CA PHE A 34 13.65 3.06 -17.01
C PHE A 34 12.67 4.19 -16.71
N SER A 35 12.38 4.98 -17.75
CA SER A 35 11.18 5.80 -17.93
C SER A 35 10.55 6.33 -16.62
N LEU A 36 11.31 7.16 -15.91
CA LEU A 36 10.99 7.71 -14.58
C LEU A 36 10.07 8.93 -14.64
N LYS A 37 9.11 8.95 -15.58
CA LYS A 37 8.07 9.97 -15.61
C LYS A 37 6.92 9.53 -14.71
N ASN A 38 6.91 10.01 -13.47
CA ASN A 38 5.77 9.99 -12.56
C ASN A 38 5.08 8.62 -12.39
N LYS A 39 5.76 7.63 -11.81
CA LYS A 39 5.05 6.44 -11.29
C LYS A 39 4.13 6.88 -10.14
N THR A 40 2.87 7.16 -10.46
CA THR A 40 1.83 7.31 -9.45
C THR A 40 1.51 5.93 -8.90
N LEU A 41 1.49 5.80 -7.56
CA LEU A 41 1.13 4.54 -6.93
C LEU A 41 -0.31 4.15 -7.32
N ALA A 42 -0.46 2.98 -7.94
CA ALA A 42 -1.76 2.43 -8.29
C ALA A 42 -2.56 2.08 -7.02
N LYS A 43 -3.88 2.20 -7.10
CA LYS A 43 -4.76 1.69 -6.05
C LYS A 43 -4.90 0.18 -6.17
N PHE A 44 -5.11 -0.50 -5.05
CA PHE A 44 -5.29 -1.95 -4.99
C PHE A 44 -6.68 -2.31 -4.47
N GLY A 45 -7.43 -3.07 -5.26
CA GLY A 45 -8.81 -3.47 -4.94
C GLY A 45 -8.94 -4.87 -4.35
N GLY A 46 -7.94 -5.73 -4.55
CA GLY A 46 -7.98 -7.14 -4.17
C GLY A 46 -8.70 -8.03 -5.17
N ALA A 47 -8.77 -7.64 -6.45
CA ALA A 47 -9.30 -8.44 -7.53
C ALA A 47 -8.33 -9.58 -7.90
N ARG A 48 -8.87 -10.68 -8.46
CA ARG A 48 -8.08 -11.89 -8.76
C ARG A 48 -6.93 -11.70 -9.76
N HIS A 49 -7.03 -10.67 -10.61
CA HIS A 49 -6.01 -10.36 -11.62
C HIS A 49 -4.96 -9.37 -11.09
N GLU A 50 -5.18 -8.78 -9.92
CA GLU A 50 -4.20 -7.91 -9.29
C GLU A 50 -3.14 -8.75 -8.57
N ASP A 51 -1.87 -8.46 -8.84
CA ASP A 51 -0.74 -9.09 -8.16
C ASP A 51 -0.38 -8.29 -6.92
N VAL A 52 -0.76 -8.81 -5.75
CA VAL A 52 -0.48 -8.20 -4.45
C VAL A 52 1.02 -8.06 -4.17
N VAL A 53 1.85 -9.00 -4.64
CA VAL A 53 3.30 -8.97 -4.39
C VAL A 53 3.94 -7.87 -5.22
N LYS A 54 3.58 -7.79 -6.50
CA LYS A 54 4.02 -6.70 -7.37
C LYS A 54 3.58 -5.35 -6.83
N TRP A 55 2.32 -5.22 -6.46
CA TRP A 55 1.79 -3.97 -5.92
C TRP A 55 2.53 -3.55 -4.64
N LEU A 56 2.79 -4.47 -3.71
CA LEU A 56 3.57 -4.18 -2.51
C LEU A 56 5.00 -3.74 -2.83
N SER A 57 5.64 -4.35 -3.84
CA SER A 57 6.97 -3.92 -4.30
C SER A 57 6.95 -2.49 -4.82
N ASP A 58 5.94 -2.12 -5.62
CA ASP A 58 5.78 -0.74 -6.12
C ASP A 58 5.51 0.26 -4.98
N VAL A 59 4.69 -0.11 -3.99
CA VAL A 59 4.46 0.71 -2.78
C VAL A 59 5.77 0.93 -2.02
N GLU A 60 6.55 -0.14 -1.83
CA GLU A 60 7.79 -0.09 -1.06
C GLU A 60 8.84 0.78 -1.77
N GLU A 61 8.94 0.67 -3.09
CA GLU A 61 9.79 1.55 -3.92
C GLU A 61 9.43 3.03 -3.70
N ILE A 62 8.14 3.37 -3.82
CA ILE A 62 7.66 4.76 -3.71
C ILE A 62 7.83 5.29 -2.29
N PHE A 63 7.45 4.50 -1.28
CA PHE A 63 7.56 4.91 0.13
C PHE A 63 9.02 5.07 0.57
N ASN A 64 9.94 4.26 0.05
CA ASN A 64 11.36 4.41 0.31
C ASN A 64 11.92 5.68 -0.36
N ARG A 65 11.55 5.97 -1.61
CA ARG A 65 11.93 7.22 -2.29
C ARG A 65 11.40 8.45 -1.55
N ALA A 66 10.17 8.41 -1.08
CA ALA A 66 9.54 9.47 -0.31
C ALA A 66 9.96 9.50 1.18
N GLN A 67 10.90 8.64 1.58
CA GLN A 67 11.43 8.54 2.95
C GLN A 67 10.34 8.45 4.04
N PHE A 68 9.27 7.71 3.77
CA PHE A 68 8.23 7.47 4.78
C PHE A 68 8.82 6.75 5.98
N GLN A 69 8.63 7.32 7.16
CA GLN A 69 8.95 6.65 8.42
C GLN A 69 8.22 5.31 8.49
N LEU A 70 8.94 4.27 8.95
CA LEU A 70 8.44 2.89 8.98
C LEU A 70 7.09 2.77 9.71
N SER A 71 6.94 3.53 10.80
CA SER A 71 5.72 3.61 11.61
C SER A 71 4.52 4.21 10.87
N ASN A 72 4.75 5.00 9.82
CA ASN A 72 3.69 5.74 9.13
C ASN A 72 3.30 5.08 7.80
N LYS A 73 4.10 4.13 7.29
CA LYS A 73 3.83 3.43 6.02
C LYS A 73 2.46 2.74 6.02
N TYR A 74 2.11 2.04 7.11
CA TYR A 74 0.83 1.33 7.19
C TYR A 74 -0.40 2.27 7.31
N LEU A 75 -0.19 3.51 7.78
CA LEU A 75 -1.25 4.53 7.79
C LEU A 75 -1.42 5.14 6.39
N ALA A 76 -0.31 5.43 5.72
CA ALA A 76 -0.29 5.99 4.38
C ALA A 76 -0.91 5.03 3.35
N VAL A 77 -0.58 3.74 3.44
CA VAL A 77 -1.05 2.72 2.49
C VAL A 77 -2.57 2.59 2.46
N GLN A 78 -3.26 2.89 3.57
CA GLN A 78 -4.71 2.82 3.67
C GLN A 78 -5.41 3.64 2.57
N SER A 79 -4.81 4.77 2.18
CA SER A 79 -5.36 5.65 1.13
C SER A 79 -5.28 5.07 -0.28
N TYR A 80 -4.47 4.02 -0.48
CA TYR A 80 -4.28 3.32 -1.74
C TYR A 80 -5.05 2.00 -1.82
N LEU A 81 -5.74 1.60 -0.73
CA LEU A 81 -6.64 0.46 -0.74
C LEU A 81 -8.04 0.89 -1.18
N ILE A 82 -8.65 0.12 -2.08
CA ILE A 82 -10.04 0.31 -2.53
C ILE A 82 -10.83 -1.00 -2.39
N ASP A 83 -12.15 -0.91 -2.59
CA ASP A 83 -13.06 -2.05 -2.69
C ASP A 83 -12.88 -3.12 -1.59
N SER A 84 -12.54 -4.34 -1.99
CA SER A 84 -12.42 -5.49 -1.09
C SER A 84 -11.21 -5.35 -0.17
N ALA A 85 -10.08 -4.84 -0.69
CA ALA A 85 -8.88 -4.59 0.10
C ALA A 85 -9.10 -3.53 1.18
N ALA A 86 -9.83 -2.45 0.85
CA ALA A 86 -10.19 -1.43 1.83
C ALA A 86 -11.09 -1.98 2.95
N LYS A 87 -12.07 -2.82 2.61
CA LYS A 87 -12.93 -3.50 3.59
C LYS A 87 -12.11 -4.45 4.47
N TRP A 88 -11.29 -5.29 3.85
CA TRP A 88 -10.40 -6.23 4.54
C TRP A 88 -9.51 -5.50 5.55
N PHE A 89 -8.88 -4.39 5.15
CA PHE A 89 -8.02 -3.63 6.04
C PHE A 89 -8.78 -3.08 7.25
N ARG A 90 -10.03 -2.60 7.06
CA ARG A 90 -10.86 -2.11 8.18
C ARG A 90 -11.20 -3.21 9.18
N TYR A 91 -11.49 -4.43 8.71
CA TYR A 91 -11.78 -5.57 9.59
C TYR A 91 -10.54 -6.07 10.32
N ASN A 92 -9.36 -6.02 9.70
CA ASN A 92 -8.11 -6.52 10.25
C ASN A 92 -7.25 -5.41 10.90
N LYS A 93 -7.76 -4.18 11.01
CA LYS A 93 -6.97 -3.03 11.50
C LYS A 93 -6.38 -3.25 12.88
N ALA A 94 -7.08 -3.99 13.75
CA ALA A 94 -6.62 -4.27 15.12
C ALA A 94 -5.38 -5.18 15.17
N THR A 95 -5.18 -6.05 14.16
CA THR A 95 -4.03 -6.96 14.09
C THR A 95 -2.86 -6.36 13.33
N ILE A 96 -3.10 -5.31 12.54
CA ILE A 96 -2.10 -4.64 11.72
C ILE A 96 -1.51 -3.45 12.49
N ILE A 97 -0.44 -3.70 13.25
CA ILE A 97 0.22 -2.68 14.09
C ILE A 97 1.44 -2.02 13.41
N ASP A 98 1.99 -2.64 12.37
CA ASP A 98 3.19 -2.18 11.69
C ASP A 98 3.20 -2.60 10.20
N TRP A 99 4.17 -2.05 9.45
CA TRP A 99 4.31 -2.30 8.02
C TRP A 99 4.62 -3.76 7.67
N SER A 100 5.41 -4.46 8.48
CA SER A 100 5.73 -5.87 8.25
C SER A 100 4.49 -6.74 8.41
N THR A 101 3.75 -6.54 9.50
CA THR A 101 2.50 -7.25 9.79
C THR A 101 1.46 -6.99 8.70
N PHE A 102 1.36 -5.75 8.19
CA PHE A 102 0.51 -5.42 7.05
C PHE A 102 0.86 -6.24 5.80
N LYS A 103 2.14 -6.29 5.39
CA LYS A 103 2.58 -7.01 4.19
C LYS A 103 2.24 -8.49 4.27
N ILE A 104 2.53 -9.12 5.41
CA ILE A 104 2.29 -10.55 5.64
C ILE A 104 0.80 -10.87 5.53
N GLU A 105 -0.05 -10.12 6.24
CA GLU A 105 -1.48 -10.39 6.28
C GLU A 105 -2.17 -10.07 4.95
N LEU A 106 -1.72 -9.03 4.23
CA LEU A 106 -2.26 -8.70 2.92
C LEU A 106 -1.95 -9.80 1.89
N VAL A 107 -0.71 -10.30 1.90
CA VAL A 107 -0.31 -11.42 1.02
C VAL A 107 -1.12 -12.66 1.34
N LYS A 108 -1.28 -13.03 2.61
CA LYS A 108 -2.13 -14.18 2.99
C LYS A 108 -3.57 -14.03 2.51
N ALA A 109 -4.11 -12.82 2.49
CA ALA A 109 -5.49 -12.56 2.09
C ALA A 109 -5.70 -12.61 0.57
N TYR A 110 -4.72 -12.13 -0.22
CA TYR A 110 -4.89 -11.90 -1.66
C TYR A 110 -4.00 -12.74 -2.56
N GLN A 111 -3.03 -13.47 -2.01
CA GLN A 111 -2.25 -14.47 -2.73
C GLN A 111 -2.75 -15.87 -2.31
N PRO A 112 -3.62 -16.52 -3.11
CA PRO A 112 -4.05 -17.87 -2.81
C PRO A 112 -2.85 -18.81 -2.84
N SER A 113 -2.74 -19.69 -1.84
CA SER A 113 -1.77 -20.78 -1.93
C SER A 113 -2.14 -21.74 -3.06
N LEU A 114 -1.16 -22.44 -3.63
CA LEU A 114 -1.39 -23.47 -4.64
C LEU A 114 -2.45 -24.48 -4.16
N HIS A 115 -2.38 -24.85 -2.88
CA HIS A 115 -3.32 -25.76 -2.23
C HIS A 115 -4.76 -25.20 -2.15
N GLN A 116 -4.93 -23.93 -1.78
CA GLN A 116 -6.26 -23.28 -1.77
C GLN A 116 -6.85 -23.13 -3.16
N THR A 117 -5.99 -23.01 -4.18
CA THR A 117 -6.42 -22.95 -5.58
C THR A 117 -6.93 -24.31 -6.05
N LEU A 118 -6.21 -25.39 -5.71
CA LEU A 118 -6.59 -26.77 -6.05
C LEU A 118 -7.91 -27.20 -5.37
N LEU A 119 -8.08 -26.95 -4.07
CA LEU A 119 -9.32 -27.30 -3.36
C LEU A 119 -10.57 -26.59 -3.94
N LYS A 120 -10.41 -25.35 -4.45
CA LYS A 120 -11.50 -24.60 -5.09
C LYS A 120 -11.81 -25.10 -6.50
N MET A 121 -10.87 -25.79 -7.15
CA MET A 121 -11.08 -26.43 -8.45
C MET A 121 -11.81 -27.77 -8.30
N GLU A 122 -11.49 -28.55 -7.26
CA GLU A 122 -12.15 -29.83 -6.97
C GLU A 122 -13.63 -29.67 -6.56
N GLN A 123 -13.99 -28.59 -5.87
CA GLN A 123 -15.39 -28.31 -5.47
C GLN A 123 -16.29 -27.78 -6.61
N ARG A 124 -15.76 -27.63 -7.83
CA ARG A 124 -16.48 -27.14 -9.02
C ARG A 124 -16.70 -28.22 -10.08
N LEU A 125 -16.28 -29.45 -9.82
CA LEU A 125 -16.56 -30.66 -10.60
C LEU A 125 -17.68 -31.45 -9.94
#